data_AF-A0A0U9H535-F1
#
_entry.id   AF-A0A0U9H535-F1
#
_cell.length_a   1.000
_cell.length_b   1.000
_cell.length_c   1.000
_cell.angle_alpha   90.00
_cell.angle_beta   90.00
_cell.angle_gamma   90.00
#
_symmetry.space_group_name_H-M   'P 1'
#
loop_
_entity.id
_entity.type
_entity.pdbx_description
1 polymer ?
#
loop_
_entity_poly.entity_id
_entity_poly.type
_entity_poly.pdbx_seq_one_letter_code
_entity_poly.pdbx_strand_id
1 'polypeptide(L)' 'MSVSQVVLILLSFVVSIAIVVGLIQLASYVITDRLHLTGWILTFSQFIAVILSLYPVKLTFGTVVYKVTHDLDAKTL' A
#
# COMPACT_ATOMS: atom_id res chain seq x y z
N MET A 1 -7.65 -7.80 -22.25
CA MET A 1 -7.55 -8.18 -20.82
C MET A 1 -8.50 -9.32 -20.53
N SER A 2 -8.03 -10.38 -19.88
CA SER A 2 -8.88 -11.49 -19.44
C SER A 2 -9.55 -11.18 -18.10
N VAL A 3 -10.65 -11.88 -17.81
CA VAL A 3 -11.36 -11.78 -16.51
C VAL A 3 -10.41 -12.05 -15.33
N SER A 4 -9.47 -12.99 -15.47
CA SER A 4 -8.45 -13.28 -14.46
C SER A 4 -7.51 -12.10 -14.17
N GLN A 5 -7.12 -11.32 -15.19
CA GLN A 5 -6.28 -10.14 -15.01
C GLN A 5 -7.02 -9.01 -14.30
N VAL A 6 -8.31 -8.82 -14.62
CA VAL A 6 -9.16 -7.83 -13.94
C VAL A 6 -9.31 -8.17 -12.45
N VAL A 7 -9.55 -9.45 -12.14
CA VAL A 7 -9.65 -9.94 -10.75
C VAL A 7 -8.33 -9.75 -9.99
N LEU A 8 -7.18 -10.02 -10.62
CA LEU A 8 -5.86 -9.79 -10.03
C LEU A 8 -5.61 -8.32 -9.71
N ILE A 9 -5.98 -7.40 -10.60
CA ILE A 9 -5.84 -5.97 -10.37
C ILE A 9 -6.72 -5.53 -9.19
N LEU A 10 -7.99 -5.93 -9.16
CA LEU A 10 -8.91 -5.60 -8.07
C LEU A 10 -8.42 -6.16 -6.72
N LEU A 11 -7.95 -7.40 -6.69
CA LEU A 11 -7.42 -8.03 -5.48
C LEU A 11 -6.16 -7.31 -4.99
N SER A 12 -5.26 -6.94 -5.90
CA SER A 12 -4.06 -6.18 -5.55
C SER A 12 -4.38 -4.81 -4.96
N PHE A 13 -5.43 -4.16 -5.45
CA PHE A 13 -5.90 -2.88 -4.91
C PHE A 13 -6.41 -3.04 -3.47
N VAL A 14 -7.25 -4.04 -3.21
CA VAL A 14 -7.78 -4.33 -1.87
C VAL A 14 -6.65 -4.67 -0.89
N VAL A 15 -5.71 -5.53 -1.30
CA VAL A 15 -4.53 -5.88 -0.48
C VAL A 15 -3.70 -4.64 -0.17
N SER A 16 -3.52 -3.75 -1.15
CA SER A 16 -2.77 -2.52 -0.97
C SER A 16 -3.43 -1.57 0.05
N ILE A 17 -4.76 -1.41 -0.01
CA ILE A 17 -5.51 -0.62 0.98
C ILE A 17 -5.37 -1.25 2.38
N ALA A 18 -5.52 -2.57 2.49
CA ALA A 18 -5.40 -3.27 3.77
C ALA A 18 -4.01 -3.07 4.40
N ILE A 19 -2.94 -3.11 3.61
CA ILE A 19 -1.57 -2.85 4.07
C ILE A 19 -1.43 -1.41 4.60
N VAL A 20 -1.94 -0.43 3.86
CA VAL A 20 -1.89 0.99 4.28
C VAL A 20 -2.62 1.21 5.59
N VAL A 21 -3.84 0.68 5.70
CA VAL A 21 -4.66 0.80 6.92
C VAL A 21 -3.95 0.13 8.10
N GLY A 22 -3.40 -1.07 7.88
CA GLY A 22 -2.62 -1.78 8.90
C GLY A 22 -1.40 -1.00 9.37
N LEU A 23 -0.62 -0.42 8.45
CA LEU A 23 0.54 0.41 8.77
C LEU A 23 0.17 1.69 9.54
N ILE A 24 -0.93 2.35 9.17
CA ILE A 24 -1.42 3.53 9.87
C ILE A 24 -1.85 3.17 11.29
N GLN A 25 -2.55 2.06 11.48
CA GLN A 25 -2.91 1.58 12.82
C GLN A 25 -1.68 1.23 13.64
N LEU A 26 -0.71 0.52 13.06
CA LEU A 26 0.52 0.13 13.74
C LEU A 26 1.33 1.35 14.15
N ALA A 27 1.48 2.33 13.25
CA ALA A 27 2.17 3.58 13.54
C ALA A 27 1.44 4.36 14.65
N SER A 28 0.11 4.45 14.58
CA SER A 28 -0.69 5.12 15.61
C SER A 28 -0.52 4.45 16.97
N TYR A 29 -0.52 3.12 17.02
CA TYR A 29 -0.25 2.36 18.24
C TYR A 29 1.16 2.60 18.77
N VAL A 30 2.19 2.57 17.93
CA VAL A 30 3.58 2.80 18.36
C VAL A 30 3.76 4.25 18.87
N ILE A 31 3.24 5.24 18.15
CA ILE A 31 3.36 6.66 18.50
C ILE A 31 2.63 6.97 19.80
N THR A 32 1.40 6.46 19.96
CA THR A 32 0.52 6.81 21.08
C THR A 32 0.82 5.96 22.31
N ASP A 33 0.94 4.64 22.12
CA ASP A 33 0.95 3.65 23.20
C ASP A 33 2.37 3.29 23.68
N ARG A 34 3.38 3.41 22.80
CA ARG A 34 4.78 3.07 23.14
C ARG A 34 5.65 4.29 23.37
N LEU A 35 5.42 5.36 22.62
CA LEU A 35 6.20 6.59 22.71
C LEU A 35 5.50 7.70 23.50
N HIS A 36 4.21 7.53 23.86
CA HIS A 36 3.38 8.51 24.57
C HIS A 36 3.47 9.92 23.96
N LEU A 37 3.65 10.02 22.65
CA LEU A 37 3.89 11.29 21.99
C LEU A 37 2.60 12.10 21.96
N THR A 38 2.65 13.32 22.48
CA THR A 38 1.51 14.25 22.48
C THR A 38 1.86 15.55 21.75
N GLY A 39 0.85 16.22 21.20
CA GLY A 39 1.02 17.51 20.52
C GLY A 39 1.65 17.39 19.13
N TRP A 40 2.46 18.37 18.73
CA TRP A 40 2.95 18.52 17.35
C TRP A 40 3.79 17.34 16.84
N ILE A 41 4.49 16.63 17.73
CA ILE A 41 5.30 15.46 17.38
C ILE A 41 4.44 14.25 17.00
N LEU A 42 3.24 14.11 17.58
CA LEU A 42 2.27 13.09 17.15
C LEU A 42 1.86 13.33 15.70
N THR A 43 1.47 14.57 15.38
CA THR A 43 1.02 14.95 14.03
C THR A 43 2.14 14.78 12.99
N PHE A 44 3.36 15.18 13.33
CA PHE A 44 4.51 15.03 12.45
C PHE A 44 4.87 13.56 12.20
N SER A 45 4.82 12.73 13.24
CA SER A 45 5.13 11.30 13.14
C SER A 45 4.05 10.53 12.37
N GLN A 46 2.76 10.88 12.56
CA GLN A 46 1.66 10.37 11.74
C GLN A 46 1.80 10.77 10.27
N PHE A 47 2.20 12.01 9.98
CA PHE A 47 2.41 12.47 8.60
C PHE A 47 3.52 11.67 7.91
N ILE A 48 4.65 11.44 8.58
CA ILE A 48 5.73 10.59 8.09
C ILE A 48 5.27 9.14 7.92
N ALA A 49 4.48 8.60 8.85
CA ALA A 49 3.93 7.25 8.75
C ALA A 49 2.99 7.08 7.54
N VAL A 50 2.20 8.10 7.19
CA VAL A 50 1.37 8.12 5.98
C VAL A 50 2.23 8.15 4.72
N ILE A 51 3.29 8.96 4.68
CA ILE A 51 4.21 8.97 3.53
C ILE A 51 4.91 7.62 3.36
N LEU A 52 5.36 7.00 4.46
CA LEU A 52 5.98 5.68 4.45
C LEU A 52 5.00 4.59 4.02
N SER A 53 3.73 4.66 4.41
CA SER A 53 2.72 3.66 4.03
C SER A 53 2.33 3.71 2.56
N LEU A 54 2.53 4.84 1.87
CA LEU A 54 2.35 4.94 0.42
C LEU A 54 3.46 4.22 -0.38
N TYR A 55 4.62 3.97 0.23
CA TYR A 55 5.72 3.28 -0.44
C TYR A 55 5.38 1.84 -0.85
N PRO A 56 4.86 0.97 0.05
CA PRO A 56 4.43 -0.37 -0.33
C PRO A 56 3.27 -0.38 -1.31
N VAL A 57 2.39 0.64 -1.33
CA VAL A 57 1.36 0.79 -2.37
C VAL A 57 2.03 0.92 -3.74
N LYS A 58 2.99 1.82 -3.86
CA LYS A 58 3.71 2.07 -5.11
C LYS A 58 4.42 0.81 -5.63
N LEU A 59 4.98 0.03 -4.71
CA LEU A 59 5.69 -1.21 -5.01
C LEU A 59 4.69 -2.31 -5.44
N THR A 60 3.68 -2.58 -4.62
CA THR A 60 2.71 -3.67 -4.87
C THR A 60 1.89 -3.41 -6.12
N PHE A 61 1.38 -2.19 -6.29
CA PHE A 61 0.59 -1.81 -7.45
C PHE A 61 1.44 -1.75 -8.73
N GLY A 62 2.66 -1.19 -8.63
CA GLY A 62 3.61 -1.15 -9.74
C GLY A 62 3.99 -2.55 -10.23
N THR A 63 4.29 -3.48 -9.32
CA THR A 63 4.62 -4.86 -9.67
C THR A 63 3.45 -5.58 -10.34
N VAL A 64 2.22 -5.42 -9.83
CA VAL A 64 1.04 -6.08 -10.42
C VAL A 64 0.72 -5.51 -11.80
N VAL A 65 0.75 -4.19 -11.97
CA VAL A 65 0.54 -3.53 -13.28
C VAL A 65 1.62 -3.95 -14.28
N TYR A 66 2.89 -3.96 -13.87
CA TYR A 66 3.99 -4.42 -14.70
C TYR A 66 3.79 -5.87 -15.14
N LYS A 67 3.45 -6.76 -14.20
CA LYS A 67 3.24 -8.18 -14.47
C LYS A 67 2.07 -8.40 -15.43
N VAL A 68 0.94 -7.74 -15.22
CA VAL A 68 -0.22 -7.83 -16.13
C VAL A 68 0.09 -7.28 -17.52
N THR A 69 0.85 -6.19 -17.61
CA THR A 69 1.23 -5.56 -18.88
C THR A 69 2.18 -6.45 -19.67
N HIS A 70 3.17 -7.05 -19.01
CA HIS A 70 4.10 -7.98 -19.63
C HIS A 70 3.42 -9.29 -20.07
N ASP A 71 2.48 -9.83 -19.27
CA ASP A 71 1.69 -11.01 -19.62
C ASP A 71 0.78 -10.77 -20.83
N LEU A 72 0.26 -9.54 -20.99
CA LEU A 72 -0.51 -9.14 -22.17
C LEU A 72 0.37 -9.09 -23.42
N ASP A 73 1.56 -8.50 -23.32
CA ASP A 73 2.51 -8.36 -24.42
C ASP A 73 2.98 -9.75 -24.92
N ALA A 74 3.36 -10.63 -23.99
CA ALA A 74 3.79 -12.00 -24.29
C ALA A 74 2.70 -12.90 -24.89
N LYS A 75 1.42 -12.55 -24.71
CA LYS A 75 0.27 -13.30 -25.27
C LYS A 75 -0.17 -12.78 -26.63
N THR A 76 0.35 -11.62 -27.06
CA THR A 76 0.00 -10.97 -28.33
C THR A 76 1.05 -11.24 -29.42
N LEU A 77 2.23 -11.75 -29.05
CA LEU A 77 3.23 -12.39 -29.93
C LEU A 77 2.93 -13.88 -30.12
#